data_AF-X0XJD9-F1
#
_entry.id   AF-X0XJD9-F1
#
_cell.length_a   1.000
_cell.length_b   1.000
_cell.length_c   1.000
_cell.angle_alpha   90.00
_cell.angle_beta   90.00
_cell.angle_gamma   90.00
#
_symmetry.space_group_name_H-M   'P 1'
#
loop_
_entity.id
_entity.type
_entity.pdbx_description
1 polymer ?
#
loop_
_entity_poly.entity_id
_entity_poly.type
_entity_poly.pdbx_seq_one_letter_code
_entity_poly.pdbx_strand_id
1 'polypeptide(L)'
;GEIYDARKEISGWDNPDFDDSAWSNASPVSEPIGKIVAQPLAPIRVSATVKPVNITEPEKGVYIVDMGQNFAGLASFKFDLEKGTQVKMRYGELLHEDGTLNPMTSVCGQIKGKPNDSLESHPGVAWQQDAYIAGGNDPEIYTPRFTFHAFRYIEITGCPVKPTLGMVTGLRLNTDVKQVGNFSCSNEMFNSIQKMCQWTFLSNIFSVQSDCPHRERFGYGGDLVNTNEAFIYNYDMSNFYAKAVTDWDDSKLEDGML
;
A
#
# COMPACT_ATOMS: atom_id res chain seq x y z
N GLY A 1 -1.79 3.86 -7.62
CA GLY A 1 -0.39 4.18 -7.31
C GLY A 1 -0.18 5.67 -7.45
N GLU A 2 1.07 6.07 -7.53
CA GLU A 2 1.48 7.48 -7.54
C GLU A 2 2.42 7.76 -8.73
N ILE A 3 2.24 8.92 -9.36
CA ILE A 3 3.17 9.45 -10.35
C ILE A 3 3.84 10.66 -9.72
N TYR A 4 5.15 10.58 -9.55
CA TYR A 4 5.94 11.65 -8.98
C TYR A 4 6.93 12.18 -10.01
N ASP A 5 6.86 13.48 -10.28
CA ASP A 5 7.77 14.17 -11.19
C ASP A 5 8.66 15.12 -10.39
N ALA A 6 9.86 14.68 -10.03
CA ALA A 6 10.78 15.44 -9.19
C ALA A 6 11.26 16.73 -9.89
N ARG A 7 11.11 16.84 -11.21
CA ARG A 7 11.38 18.10 -11.95
C ARG A 7 10.39 19.21 -11.60
N LYS A 8 9.25 18.87 -10.96
CA LYS A 8 8.21 19.80 -10.53
C LYS A 8 8.28 20.10 -9.03
N GLU A 9 9.29 19.61 -8.32
CA GLU A 9 9.50 19.99 -6.93
C GLU A 9 9.71 21.50 -6.81
N ILE A 10 9.01 22.10 -5.84
CA ILE A 10 9.15 23.50 -5.50
C ILE A 10 9.96 23.56 -4.21
N SER A 11 11.27 23.78 -4.32
CA SER A 11 12.16 23.74 -3.17
C SER A 11 11.81 24.82 -2.14
N GLY A 12 11.66 24.41 -0.88
CA GLY A 12 11.39 25.31 0.24
C GLY A 12 9.97 25.85 0.32
N TRP A 13 9.00 25.30 -0.42
CA TRP A 13 7.60 25.73 -0.39
C TRP A 13 6.96 25.70 1.01
N ASP A 14 7.52 24.92 1.93
CA ASP A 14 7.10 24.74 3.31
C ASP A 14 7.91 25.57 4.32
N ASN A 15 8.83 26.43 3.84
CA ASN A 15 9.62 27.34 4.67
C ASN A 15 8.91 28.70 4.86
N PRO A 16 9.12 29.38 6.00
CA PRO A 16 8.46 30.66 6.30
C PRO A 16 8.86 31.80 5.36
N ASP A 17 10.05 31.73 4.74
CA ASP A 17 10.60 32.79 3.88
C ASP A 17 10.35 32.53 2.38
N PHE A 18 9.52 31.56 2.03
CA PHE A 18 9.21 31.23 0.65
C PHE A 18 8.31 32.30 0.00
N ASP A 19 8.66 32.72 -1.21
CA ASP A 19 7.82 33.64 -2.00
C ASP A 19 6.74 32.86 -2.76
N ASP A 20 5.55 32.79 -2.16
CA ASP A 20 4.36 32.16 -2.73
C ASP A 20 3.46 33.15 -3.50
N SER A 21 3.93 34.38 -3.80
CA SER A 21 3.12 35.42 -4.46
C SER A 21 2.57 35.03 -5.84
N ALA A 22 3.19 34.05 -6.50
CA ALA A 22 2.73 33.49 -7.77
C ALA A 22 1.67 32.38 -7.62
N TRP A 23 1.39 31.90 -6.40
CA TRP A 23 0.41 30.86 -6.15
C TRP A 23 -1.01 31.40 -6.22
N SER A 24 -1.94 30.54 -6.64
CA SER A 24 -3.36 30.89 -6.58
C SER A 24 -3.88 30.75 -5.16
N ASN A 25 -4.72 31.70 -4.73
CA ASN A 25 -5.40 31.61 -3.44
C ASN A 25 -6.30 30.38 -3.37
N ALA A 26 -6.33 29.73 -2.21
CA ALA A 26 -7.29 28.66 -1.93
C ALA A 26 -8.73 29.19 -1.99
N SER A 27 -9.66 28.34 -2.43
CA SER A 27 -11.08 28.65 -2.46
C SER A 27 -11.83 27.85 -1.39
N PRO A 28 -12.86 28.43 -0.74
CA PRO A 28 -13.68 27.69 0.22
C PRO A 28 -14.45 26.57 -0.48
N VAL A 29 -14.47 25.38 0.13
CA VAL A 29 -15.26 24.22 -0.33
C VAL A 29 -16.52 24.11 0.54
N SER A 30 -17.68 23.89 -0.09
CA SER A 30 -18.99 23.83 0.58
C SER A 30 -19.57 22.42 0.72
N GLU A 31 -18.78 21.38 0.46
CA GLU A 31 -19.25 20.00 0.58
C GLU A 31 -19.57 19.66 2.05
N PRO A 32 -20.69 18.96 2.31
CA PRO A 32 -21.03 18.53 3.66
C PRO A 32 -20.06 17.43 4.12
N ILE A 33 -19.21 17.74 5.10
CA ILE A 33 -18.16 16.84 5.60
C ILE A 33 -18.55 16.00 6.83
N GLY A 34 -19.86 15.76 7.04
CA GLY A 34 -20.35 15.03 8.21
C GLY A 34 -19.97 15.69 9.54
N LYS A 35 -20.07 14.95 10.64
CA LYS A 35 -19.64 15.42 11.96
C LYS A 35 -18.13 15.21 12.11
N ILE A 36 -17.38 16.30 12.33
CA ILE A 36 -15.96 16.21 12.67
C ILE A 36 -15.82 15.62 14.08
N VAL A 37 -15.08 14.51 14.18
CA VAL A 37 -14.76 13.82 15.43
C VAL A 37 -13.27 13.57 15.54
N ALA A 38 -12.76 13.42 16.76
CA ALA A 38 -11.37 12.99 16.96
C ALA A 38 -11.19 11.55 16.47
N GLN A 39 -10.09 11.29 15.76
CA GLN A 39 -9.74 9.95 15.27
C GLN A 39 -9.59 8.97 16.46
N PRO A 40 -10.43 7.93 16.57
CA PRO A 40 -10.35 6.99 17.70
C PRO A 40 -9.28 5.91 17.49
N LEU A 41 -8.81 5.74 16.24
CA LEU A 41 -7.79 4.77 15.87
C LEU A 41 -6.38 5.33 16.07
N ALA A 42 -5.45 4.43 16.41
CA ALA A 42 -4.04 4.71 16.17
C ALA A 42 -3.81 5.00 14.66
N PRO A 43 -2.92 5.93 14.31
CA PRO A 43 -2.66 6.25 12.91
C PRO A 43 -2.02 5.07 12.18
N ILE A 44 -2.14 5.07 10.84
CA ILE A 44 -1.37 4.17 9.99
C ILE A 44 0.09 4.64 9.99
N ARG A 45 1.03 3.72 10.24
CA ARG A 45 2.47 4.01 10.31
C ARG A 45 3.30 2.92 9.65
N VAL A 46 4.56 3.25 9.38
CA VAL A 46 5.58 2.24 9.05
C VAL A 46 5.85 1.41 10.30
N SER A 47 5.36 0.18 10.33
CA SER A 47 5.52 -0.73 11.47
C SER A 47 6.73 -1.66 11.33
N ALA A 48 7.25 -1.83 10.11
CA ALA A 48 8.44 -2.61 9.84
C ALA A 48 9.11 -2.20 8.53
N THR A 49 10.42 -2.41 8.45
CA THR A 49 11.19 -2.32 7.21
C THR A 49 11.48 -3.73 6.68
N VAL A 50 11.28 -3.95 5.38
CA VAL A 50 11.54 -5.23 4.69
C VAL A 50 12.65 -4.99 3.65
N LYS A 51 13.72 -5.79 3.72
CA LYS A 51 14.82 -5.71 2.76
C LYS A 51 14.65 -6.78 1.67
N PRO A 52 14.90 -6.43 0.39
CA PRO A 52 14.83 -7.42 -0.67
C PRO A 52 15.88 -8.51 -0.47
N VAL A 53 15.55 -9.72 -0.91
CA VAL A 53 16.41 -10.91 -0.79
C VAL A 53 17.01 -11.32 -2.12
N ASN A 54 16.40 -10.92 -3.25
CA ASN A 54 16.89 -11.26 -4.58
C ASN A 54 16.45 -10.23 -5.64
N ILE A 55 17.21 -10.12 -6.73
CA ILE A 55 16.84 -9.39 -7.94
C ILE A 55 17.17 -10.24 -9.16
N THR A 56 16.18 -10.49 -10.01
CA THR A 56 16.34 -11.17 -11.29
C THR A 56 16.08 -10.23 -12.46
N GLU A 57 16.46 -10.65 -13.67
CA GLU A 57 16.21 -9.94 -14.92
C GLU A 57 15.64 -10.95 -15.93
N PRO A 58 14.34 -11.30 -15.84
CA PRO A 58 13.73 -12.28 -16.75
C PRO A 58 13.75 -11.81 -18.22
N GLU A 59 13.71 -10.50 -18.44
CA GLU A 59 13.88 -9.88 -19.75
C GLU A 59 14.84 -8.69 -19.65
N LYS A 60 15.54 -8.38 -20.75
CA LYS A 60 16.51 -7.28 -20.77
C LYS A 60 15.87 -5.95 -20.35
N GLY A 61 16.35 -5.37 -19.26
CA GLY A 61 15.83 -4.10 -18.71
C GLY A 61 14.51 -4.21 -17.94
N VAL A 62 14.04 -5.44 -17.66
CA VAL A 62 12.91 -5.74 -16.78
C VAL A 62 13.46 -6.45 -15.56
N TYR A 63 13.46 -5.78 -14.41
CA TYR A 63 14.02 -6.33 -13.17
C TYR A 63 12.90 -6.75 -12.22
N ILE A 64 13.02 -7.92 -11.59
CA ILE A 64 12.10 -8.38 -10.56
C ILE A 64 12.82 -8.41 -9.22
N VAL A 65 12.35 -7.60 -8.28
CA VAL A 65 12.81 -7.58 -6.89
C VAL A 65 11.93 -8.52 -6.07
N ASP A 66 12.52 -9.50 -5.41
CA ASP A 66 11.85 -10.34 -4.42
C ASP A 66 12.09 -9.78 -3.01
N MET A 67 11.02 -9.35 -2.33
CA MET A 67 11.08 -8.85 -0.95
C MET A 67 11.20 -9.97 0.09
N GLY A 68 11.06 -11.23 -0.31
CA GLY A 68 11.12 -12.41 0.56
C GLY A 68 9.88 -12.62 1.44
N GLN A 69 8.99 -11.63 1.51
CA GLN A 69 7.77 -11.63 2.29
C GLN A 69 6.70 -10.83 1.56
N ASN A 70 5.47 -11.34 1.54
CA ASN A 70 4.30 -10.57 1.08
C ASN A 70 3.81 -9.66 2.21
N PHE A 71 3.63 -8.38 1.95
CA PHE A 71 3.15 -7.42 2.94
C PHE A 71 2.43 -6.24 2.28
N ALA A 72 1.60 -5.53 3.04
CA ALA A 72 1.00 -4.27 2.61
C ALA A 72 1.83 -3.05 3.04
N GLY A 73 2.01 -2.09 2.14
CA GLY A 73 2.72 -0.85 2.40
C GLY A 73 3.29 -0.21 1.15
N LEU A 74 4.51 0.31 1.26
CA LEU A 74 5.19 1.09 0.23
C LEU A 74 6.55 0.49 -0.10
N ALA A 75 7.11 0.87 -1.24
CA ALA A 75 8.52 0.71 -1.52
C ALA A 75 9.18 2.08 -1.64
N SER A 76 10.29 2.25 -0.93
CA SER A 76 11.19 3.39 -1.02
C SER A 76 12.36 3.04 -1.93
N PHE A 77 12.70 3.94 -2.84
CA PHE A 77 13.72 3.76 -3.86
C PHE A 77 14.76 4.87 -3.76
N LYS A 78 16.03 4.48 -3.78
CA LYS A 78 17.16 5.41 -3.92
C LYS A 78 17.62 5.43 -5.37
N PHE A 79 17.47 6.56 -6.03
CA PHE A 79 17.83 6.75 -7.42
C PHE A 79 19.08 7.63 -7.56
N ASP A 80 19.85 7.33 -8.60
CA ASP A 80 20.99 8.09 -9.11
C ASP A 80 20.84 8.03 -10.63
N LEU A 81 20.11 9.02 -11.18
CA LEU A 81 19.52 8.96 -12.50
C LEU A 81 19.58 10.32 -13.19
N GLU A 82 19.88 10.31 -14.48
CA GLU A 82 19.82 11.53 -15.29
C GLU A 82 18.43 12.17 -15.23
N LYS A 83 18.40 13.51 -15.18
CA LYS A 83 17.17 14.30 -15.16
C LYS A 83 16.19 13.86 -16.26
N GLY A 84 14.94 13.63 -15.87
CA GLY A 84 13.87 13.23 -16.78
C GLY A 84 13.80 11.73 -17.07
N THR A 85 14.74 10.93 -16.56
CA THR A 85 14.63 9.47 -16.58
C THR A 85 13.35 9.03 -15.87
N GLN A 86 12.54 8.21 -16.53
CA GLN A 86 11.32 7.67 -15.96
C GLN A 86 11.52 6.20 -15.57
N VAL A 87 11.29 5.89 -14.30
CA VAL A 87 11.25 4.53 -13.78
C VAL A 87 9.82 4.18 -13.40
N LYS A 88 9.37 2.99 -13.80
CA LYS A 88 8.05 2.46 -13.43
C LYS A 88 8.22 1.25 -12.53
N MET A 89 7.38 1.18 -11.50
CA MET A 89 7.40 0.11 -10.50
C MET A 89 6.02 -0.52 -10.45
N ARG A 90 5.90 -1.78 -10.90
CA ARG A 90 4.66 -2.58 -10.78
C ARG A 90 4.78 -3.57 -9.63
N TYR A 91 3.69 -3.80 -8.94
CA TYR A 91 3.67 -4.62 -7.72
C TYR A 91 2.80 -5.87 -7.91
N GLY A 92 3.23 -7.00 -7.35
CA GLY A 92 2.51 -8.26 -7.44
C GLY A 92 2.81 -9.23 -6.28
N GLU A 93 1.90 -10.18 -6.05
CA GLU A 93 2.05 -11.21 -5.01
C GLU A 93 2.78 -12.46 -5.53
N LEU A 94 2.65 -12.76 -6.83
CA LEU A 94 3.21 -13.96 -7.46
C LEU A 94 4.00 -13.63 -8.74
N LEU A 95 4.80 -14.58 -9.16
CA LEU A 95 5.46 -14.61 -10.47
C LEU A 95 4.80 -15.64 -11.38
N HIS A 96 4.94 -15.47 -12.68
CA HIS A 96 4.71 -16.52 -13.67
C HIS A 96 5.87 -17.54 -13.65
N GLU A 97 5.70 -18.68 -14.33
CA GLU A 97 6.72 -19.75 -14.39
C GLU A 97 8.03 -19.29 -15.05
N ASP A 98 7.96 -18.32 -15.96
CA ASP A 98 9.12 -17.70 -16.62
C ASP A 98 9.85 -16.66 -15.74
N GLY A 99 9.36 -16.42 -14.52
CA GLY A 99 9.93 -15.47 -13.56
C GLY A 99 9.48 -14.03 -13.76
N THR A 100 8.61 -13.73 -14.74
CA THR A 100 8.00 -12.41 -14.88
C THR A 100 6.93 -12.16 -13.80
N LEU A 101 6.62 -10.89 -13.52
CA LEU A 101 5.60 -10.54 -12.53
C LEU A 101 4.21 -11.02 -12.99
N ASN A 102 3.42 -11.60 -12.08
CA ASN A 102 1.98 -11.80 -12.31
C ASN A 102 1.18 -10.67 -11.65
N PRO A 103 0.90 -9.56 -12.37
CA PRO A 103 0.21 -8.42 -11.80
C PRO A 103 -1.27 -8.70 -11.52
N MET A 104 -1.84 -9.73 -12.15
CA MET A 104 -3.28 -10.03 -12.00
C MET A 104 -3.65 -10.49 -10.59
N THR A 105 -2.67 -10.92 -9.79
CA THR A 105 -2.86 -11.26 -8.39
C THR A 105 -3.25 -10.06 -7.53
N SER A 106 -2.87 -8.84 -7.95
CA SER A 106 -2.93 -7.65 -7.10
C SER A 106 -3.90 -6.55 -7.58
N VAL A 107 -4.48 -6.69 -8.77
CA VAL A 107 -5.30 -5.63 -9.40
C VAL A 107 -6.79 -5.77 -9.11
N CYS A 108 -7.47 -4.62 -9.02
CA CYS A 108 -8.93 -4.53 -9.08
C CYS A 108 -9.38 -4.40 -10.54
N GLY A 109 -10.46 -5.09 -10.93
CA GLY A 109 -10.93 -5.17 -12.32
C GLY A 109 -11.52 -6.52 -12.73
N GLN A 110 -11.43 -7.54 -11.87
CA GLN A 110 -12.20 -8.79 -12.01
C GLN A 110 -13.64 -8.62 -11.50
N ILE A 111 -14.26 -7.45 -11.73
CA ILE A 111 -15.68 -7.26 -11.44
C ILE A 111 -16.42 -8.36 -12.20
N LYS A 112 -17.13 -9.24 -11.47
CA LYS A 112 -18.01 -10.26 -12.02
C LYS A 112 -19.07 -9.58 -12.89
N GLY A 113 -18.75 -9.31 -14.15
CA GLY A 113 -19.58 -8.45 -14.98
C GLY A 113 -19.09 -8.28 -16.41
N LYS A 114 -17.91 -7.70 -16.66
CA LYS A 114 -17.45 -7.42 -18.03
C LYS A 114 -15.93 -7.30 -18.13
N PRO A 115 -15.24 -8.16 -18.89
CA PRO A 115 -13.89 -7.85 -19.37
C PRO A 115 -13.94 -6.54 -20.20
N ASN A 116 -13.02 -5.61 -19.93
CA ASN A 116 -12.85 -4.33 -20.67
C ASN A 116 -13.94 -3.26 -20.48
N ASP A 117 -14.63 -3.19 -19.33
CA ASP A 117 -15.47 -2.02 -19.02
C ASP A 117 -14.59 -0.86 -18.48
N SER A 118 -13.75 -0.29 -19.36
CA SER A 118 -13.15 1.00 -19.09
C SER A 118 -14.21 2.07 -19.28
N LEU A 119 -14.80 2.54 -18.19
CA LEU A 119 -15.61 3.75 -18.21
C LEU A 119 -14.70 4.98 -18.23
N GLU A 120 -15.18 6.12 -18.71
CA GLU A 120 -14.41 7.38 -18.63
C GLU A 120 -14.00 7.70 -17.18
N SER A 121 -14.77 7.24 -16.20
CA SER A 121 -14.54 7.46 -14.77
C SER A 121 -13.54 6.50 -14.11
N HIS A 122 -13.18 5.37 -14.73
CA HIS A 122 -12.21 4.44 -14.14
C HIS A 122 -11.52 3.53 -15.18
N PRO A 123 -10.24 3.18 -14.97
CA PRO A 123 -9.53 2.28 -15.88
C PRO A 123 -10.17 0.87 -15.84
N GLY A 124 -10.10 0.14 -16.95
CA GLY A 124 -10.54 -1.26 -17.00
C GLY A 124 -9.75 -2.18 -16.06
N VAL A 125 -8.50 -1.81 -15.74
CA VAL A 125 -7.68 -2.45 -14.70
C VAL A 125 -7.01 -1.37 -13.86
N ALA A 126 -7.23 -1.42 -12.54
CA ALA A 126 -6.53 -0.59 -11.59
C ALA A 126 -5.14 -1.19 -11.31
N TRP A 127 -4.16 -0.84 -12.15
CA TRP A 127 -2.80 -1.33 -11.99
C TRP A 127 -2.19 -0.88 -10.66
N GLN A 128 -1.59 -1.84 -9.93
CA GLN A 128 -0.74 -1.57 -8.79
C GLN A 128 0.62 -1.10 -9.32
N GLN A 129 0.72 0.19 -9.65
CA GLN A 129 1.91 0.77 -10.26
C GLN A 129 2.18 2.19 -9.78
N ASP A 130 3.47 2.47 -9.57
CA ASP A 130 4.01 3.82 -9.38
C ASP A 130 4.93 4.21 -10.55
N ALA A 131 5.13 5.51 -10.72
CA ALA A 131 6.14 6.04 -11.64
C ALA A 131 6.90 7.21 -11.01
N TYR A 132 8.21 7.20 -11.18
CA TYR A 132 9.12 8.26 -10.75
C TYR A 132 9.80 8.89 -11.96
N ILE A 133 9.87 10.22 -12.02
CA ILE A 133 10.62 10.97 -13.04
C ILE A 133 11.71 11.77 -12.33
N ALA A 134 12.97 11.46 -12.63
CA ALA A 134 14.12 12.02 -11.94
C ALA A 134 14.25 13.54 -12.12
N GLY A 135 14.61 14.23 -11.04
CA GLY A 135 14.87 15.67 -11.02
C GLY A 135 16.28 16.03 -11.52
N GLY A 136 17.20 15.07 -11.42
CA GLY A 136 18.62 15.19 -11.75
C GLY A 136 19.48 15.64 -10.56
N ASN A 137 18.97 15.50 -9.34
CA ASN A 137 19.70 15.70 -8.10
C ASN A 137 20.17 14.32 -7.59
N ASP A 138 21.44 14.19 -7.18
CA ASP A 138 21.97 12.90 -6.75
C ASP A 138 22.46 12.93 -5.29
N PRO A 139 22.07 11.95 -4.43
CA PRO A 139 21.06 10.90 -4.66
C PRO A 139 19.63 11.36 -4.36
N GLU A 140 18.67 10.91 -5.17
CA GLU A 140 17.24 11.12 -4.99
C GLU A 140 16.60 9.96 -4.20
N ILE A 141 15.64 10.26 -3.31
CA ILE A 141 14.86 9.25 -2.58
C ILE A 141 13.40 9.43 -2.93
N TYR A 142 12.82 8.43 -3.59
CA TYR A 142 11.40 8.37 -3.89
C TYR A 142 10.69 7.44 -2.91
N THR A 143 9.60 7.90 -2.30
CA THR A 143 8.68 7.06 -1.53
C THR A 143 7.27 7.61 -1.76
N PRO A 144 6.33 6.81 -2.29
CA PRO A 144 4.97 7.27 -2.52
C PRO A 144 4.29 7.70 -1.22
N ARG A 145 3.34 8.64 -1.28
CA ARG A 145 2.65 9.18 -0.10
C ARG A 145 1.16 8.89 -0.06
N PHE A 146 0.50 8.85 -1.22
CA PHE A 146 -0.96 8.77 -1.33
C PHE A 146 -1.47 7.48 -1.97
N THR A 147 -0.71 6.39 -1.81
CA THR A 147 -1.08 5.03 -2.24
C THR A 147 -0.53 4.03 -1.24
N PHE A 148 -0.92 2.77 -1.37
CA PHE A 148 -0.19 1.63 -0.83
C PHE A 148 -0.48 0.41 -1.71
N HIS A 149 0.39 -0.59 -1.62
CA HIS A 149 0.31 -1.84 -2.38
C HIS A 149 0.44 -3.02 -1.42
N ALA A 150 -0.07 -4.18 -1.80
CA ALA A 150 0.33 -5.43 -1.15
C ALA A 150 1.07 -6.30 -2.15
N PHE A 151 2.29 -6.69 -1.77
CA PHE A 151 3.24 -7.28 -2.69
C PHE A 151 4.33 -8.06 -1.97
N ARG A 152 4.85 -9.05 -2.69
CA ARG A 152 6.17 -9.64 -2.45
C ARG A 152 7.15 -9.23 -3.53
N TYR A 153 6.67 -9.04 -4.76
CA TYR A 153 7.50 -8.77 -5.92
C TYR A 153 7.27 -7.36 -6.47
N ILE A 154 8.35 -6.73 -6.90
CA ILE A 154 8.33 -5.43 -7.58
C ILE A 154 9.00 -5.62 -8.94
N GLU A 155 8.30 -5.31 -10.01
CA GLU A 155 8.89 -5.16 -11.33
C GLU A 155 9.36 -3.72 -11.53
N ILE A 156 10.63 -3.53 -11.91
CA ILE A 156 11.23 -2.25 -12.22
C ILE A 156 11.56 -2.21 -13.71
N THR A 157 11.03 -1.21 -14.42
CA THR A 157 11.32 -0.95 -15.84
C THR A 157 11.70 0.51 -16.06
N GLY A 158 12.43 0.79 -17.14
CA GLY A 158 12.91 2.15 -17.47
C GLY A 158 14.12 2.61 -16.66
N CYS A 159 14.64 1.76 -15.75
CA CYS A 159 15.87 2.05 -15.01
C CYS A 159 17.09 1.76 -15.91
N PRO A 160 17.92 2.77 -16.24
CA PRO A 160 19.07 2.60 -17.15
C PRO A 160 20.22 1.81 -16.53
N VAL A 161 20.22 1.66 -15.20
CA VAL A 161 21.20 0.89 -14.43
C VAL A 161 20.54 -0.31 -13.78
N LYS A 162 21.30 -1.40 -13.62
CA LYS A 162 20.81 -2.59 -12.92
C LYS A 162 20.55 -2.26 -11.44
N PRO A 163 19.30 -2.47 -10.94
CA PRO A 163 18.98 -2.25 -9.54
C PRO A 163 19.82 -3.14 -8.60
N THR A 164 20.14 -2.60 -7.43
CA THR A 164 20.82 -3.35 -6.36
C THR A 164 19.87 -3.55 -5.18
N LEU A 165 20.14 -4.53 -4.30
CA LEU A 165 19.32 -4.75 -3.11
C LEU A 165 19.26 -3.52 -2.19
N GLY A 166 20.33 -2.71 -2.15
CA GLY A 166 20.39 -1.48 -1.36
C GLY A 166 19.57 -0.33 -1.94
N MET A 167 19.11 -0.46 -3.18
CA MET A 167 18.31 0.54 -3.88
C MET A 167 16.86 0.55 -3.39
N VAL A 168 16.34 -0.59 -2.92
CA VAL A 168 14.93 -0.78 -2.60
C VAL A 168 14.76 -1.10 -1.12
N THR A 169 13.80 -0.45 -0.49
CA THR A 169 13.39 -0.75 0.89
C THR A 169 11.87 -0.84 0.97
N GLY A 170 11.35 -1.98 1.38
CA GLY A 170 9.94 -2.15 1.69
C GLY A 170 9.59 -1.52 3.03
N LEU A 171 8.49 -0.79 3.09
CA LEU A 171 7.96 -0.14 4.27
C LEU A 171 6.58 -0.72 4.55
N ARG A 172 6.49 -1.68 5.49
CA ARG A 172 5.20 -2.24 5.86
C ARG A 172 4.39 -1.18 6.59
N LEU A 173 3.19 -0.91 6.08
CA LEU A 173 2.23 -0.02 6.69
C LEU A 173 1.10 -0.82 7.31
N ASN A 174 0.60 -0.32 8.43
CA ASN A 174 -0.67 -0.75 9.03
C ASN A 174 -1.07 0.26 10.12
N THR A 175 -2.33 0.18 10.56
CA THR A 175 -2.78 0.83 11.80
C THR A 175 -1.87 0.38 12.94
N ASP A 176 -1.30 1.33 13.70
CA ASP A 176 -0.29 1.08 14.74
C ASP A 176 -0.88 0.44 16.02
N VAL A 177 -1.46 -0.76 15.85
CA VAL A 177 -2.03 -1.57 16.92
C VAL A 177 -0.91 -2.25 17.72
N LYS A 178 -1.09 -2.31 19.04
CA LYS A 178 -0.13 -2.94 19.94
C LYS A 178 -0.31 -4.46 19.92
N GLN A 179 0.77 -5.21 19.76
CA GLN A 179 0.73 -6.66 19.98
C GLN A 179 0.55 -6.96 21.47
N VAL A 180 -0.46 -7.75 21.82
CA VAL A 180 -0.80 -8.12 23.21
C VAL A 180 -0.76 -9.62 23.46
N GLY A 181 -0.75 -10.43 22.39
CA GLY A 181 -0.60 -11.88 22.48
C GLY A 181 0.62 -12.40 21.76
N ASN A 182 1.09 -13.55 22.23
CA ASN A 182 2.17 -14.30 21.60
C ASN A 182 1.86 -15.79 21.68
N PHE A 183 2.29 -16.54 20.66
CA PHE A 183 2.11 -17.98 20.58
C PHE A 183 3.40 -18.64 20.11
N SER A 184 3.72 -19.79 20.72
CA SER A 184 4.78 -20.68 20.29
C SER A 184 4.48 -22.09 20.80
N CYS A 185 4.79 -23.11 20.02
CA CYS A 185 4.74 -24.50 20.46
C CYS A 185 5.91 -25.31 19.86
N SER A 186 6.00 -26.59 20.22
CA SER A 186 7.06 -27.49 19.75
C SER A 186 6.90 -27.93 18.28
N ASN A 187 5.79 -27.57 17.64
CA ASN A 187 5.54 -27.90 16.24
C ASN A 187 5.80 -26.67 15.36
N GLU A 188 6.89 -26.72 14.59
CA GLU A 188 7.32 -25.61 13.74
C GLU A 188 6.33 -25.24 12.63
N MET A 189 5.49 -26.19 12.19
CA MET A 189 4.42 -25.89 11.24
C MET A 189 3.41 -24.92 11.85
N PHE A 190 3.02 -25.12 13.11
CA PHE A 190 2.08 -24.22 13.78
C PHE A 190 2.69 -22.86 14.10
N ASN A 191 3.98 -22.81 14.46
CA ASN A 191 4.71 -21.54 14.60
C ASN A 191 4.74 -20.78 13.27
N SER A 192 4.93 -21.49 12.15
CA SER A 192 4.94 -20.91 10.80
C SER A 192 3.56 -20.38 10.39
N ILE A 193 2.48 -21.13 10.65
CA ILE A 193 1.10 -20.68 10.40
C ILE A 193 0.80 -19.42 11.20
N GLN A 194 1.12 -19.39 12.49
CA GLN A 194 0.93 -18.21 13.32
C GLN A 194 1.66 -16.98 12.77
N LYS A 195 2.92 -17.15 12.35
CA LYS A 195 3.69 -16.07 11.72
C LYS A 195 3.03 -15.58 10.43
N MET A 196 2.54 -16.48 9.58
CA MET A 196 1.78 -16.10 8.38
C MET A 196 0.53 -15.31 8.74
N CYS A 197 -0.26 -15.77 9.72
CA CYS A 197 -1.44 -15.04 10.21
C CYS A 197 -1.09 -13.62 10.65
N GLN A 198 0.00 -13.43 11.41
CA GLN A 198 0.41 -12.08 11.86
C GLN A 198 0.75 -11.14 10.70
N TRP A 199 1.45 -11.62 9.66
CA TRP A 199 1.71 -10.83 8.45
C TRP A 199 0.41 -10.49 7.70
N THR A 200 -0.49 -11.45 7.56
CA THR A 200 -1.80 -11.26 6.91
C THR A 200 -2.68 -10.27 7.68
N PHE A 201 -2.73 -10.39 9.01
CA PHE A 201 -3.52 -9.53 9.88
C PHE A 201 -3.09 -8.08 9.75
N LEU A 202 -1.79 -7.80 9.91
CA LEU A 202 -1.28 -6.44 9.80
C LEU A 202 -1.43 -5.88 8.38
N SER A 203 -1.32 -6.73 7.36
CA SER A 203 -1.55 -6.28 5.98
C SER A 203 -2.97 -5.80 5.72
N ASN A 204 -3.96 -6.27 6.49
CA ASN A 204 -5.39 -5.97 6.26
C ASN A 204 -5.98 -4.89 7.16
N ILE A 205 -5.19 -4.14 7.93
CA ILE A 205 -5.72 -3.10 8.83
C ILE A 205 -5.24 -1.69 8.46
N PHE A 206 -5.91 -1.08 7.50
CA PHE A 206 -5.67 0.29 7.03
C PHE A 206 -6.92 1.14 7.31
N SER A 207 -7.09 1.62 8.54
CA SER A 207 -8.28 2.33 9.06
C SER A 207 -9.60 1.53 9.09
N VAL A 208 -9.68 0.45 8.31
CA VAL A 208 -10.70 -0.59 8.29
C VAL A 208 -10.00 -1.95 8.24
N GLN A 209 -10.68 -3.03 8.64
CA GLN A 209 -10.21 -4.38 8.41
C GLN A 209 -10.69 -4.84 7.03
N SER A 210 -9.79 -4.94 6.06
CA SER A 210 -10.12 -5.35 4.69
C SER A 210 -10.22 -6.87 4.51
N ASP A 211 -10.95 -7.29 3.46
CA ASP A 211 -10.92 -8.66 2.92
C ASP A 211 -9.54 -9.01 2.34
N CYS A 212 -8.96 -8.05 1.61
CA CYS A 212 -7.64 -8.17 1.03
C CYS A 212 -6.96 -6.80 0.91
N PRO A 213 -5.62 -6.73 0.97
CA PRO A 213 -4.90 -5.46 0.98
C PRO A 213 -4.51 -4.94 -0.41
N HIS A 214 -4.68 -5.73 -1.46
CA HIS A 214 -4.25 -5.39 -2.81
C HIS A 214 -5.38 -4.89 -3.71
N ARG A 215 -6.42 -5.70 -3.93
CA ARG A 215 -7.46 -5.45 -4.95
C ARG A 215 -8.61 -4.59 -4.41
N GLU A 216 -9.44 -5.14 -3.53
CA GLU A 216 -10.74 -4.59 -3.11
C GLU A 216 -10.58 -3.63 -1.94
N ARG A 217 -9.95 -4.10 -0.86
CA ARG A 217 -9.64 -3.32 0.34
C ARG A 217 -10.87 -2.86 1.11
N PHE A 218 -11.99 -3.57 0.96
CA PHE A 218 -13.25 -3.21 1.61
C PHE A 218 -13.40 -3.91 2.95
N GLY A 219 -14.07 -3.21 3.87
CA GLY A 219 -14.42 -3.75 5.19
C GLY A 219 -15.56 -4.76 5.12
N TYR A 220 -15.34 -5.93 4.52
CA TYR A 220 -16.36 -6.98 4.44
C TYR A 220 -16.72 -7.51 5.84
N GLY A 221 -18.00 -7.40 6.22
CA GLY A 221 -18.47 -7.73 7.57
C GLY A 221 -18.32 -9.20 7.93
N GLY A 222 -18.51 -10.10 6.96
CA GLY A 222 -18.33 -11.54 7.16
C GLY A 222 -16.89 -11.90 7.54
N ASP A 223 -15.92 -11.35 6.80
CA ASP A 223 -14.49 -11.52 7.04
C ASP A 223 -14.08 -10.96 8.40
N LEU A 224 -14.59 -9.77 8.74
CA LEU A 224 -14.37 -9.13 10.04
C LEU A 224 -14.88 -10.02 11.18
N VAL A 225 -16.13 -10.46 11.14
CA VAL A 225 -16.73 -11.27 12.21
C VAL A 225 -16.04 -12.63 12.34
N ASN A 226 -15.65 -13.25 11.22
CA ASN A 226 -15.03 -14.58 11.25
C ASN A 226 -13.60 -14.59 11.79
N THR A 227 -12.91 -13.44 11.80
CA THR A 227 -11.49 -13.36 12.15
C THR A 227 -11.21 -12.46 13.36
N ASN A 228 -12.20 -11.70 13.85
CA ASN A 228 -12.00 -10.72 14.92
C ASN A 228 -11.39 -11.32 16.20
N GLU A 229 -11.79 -12.52 16.59
CA GLU A 229 -11.31 -13.17 17.80
C GLU A 229 -9.82 -13.46 17.68
N ALA A 230 -9.38 -13.97 16.53
CA ALA A 230 -7.96 -14.20 16.26
C ALA A 230 -7.15 -12.89 16.25
N PHE A 231 -7.71 -11.81 15.73
CA PHE A 231 -7.11 -10.47 15.81
C PHE A 231 -6.99 -10.00 17.26
N ILE A 232 -8.06 -10.12 18.07
CA ILE A 232 -8.08 -9.71 19.49
C ILE A 232 -7.08 -10.51 20.33
N TYR A 233 -6.91 -11.81 20.05
CA TYR A 233 -5.88 -12.61 20.71
C TYR A 233 -4.46 -12.13 20.38
N ASN A 234 -4.22 -11.48 19.24
CA ASN A 234 -2.90 -11.04 18.82
C ASN A 234 -2.61 -9.58 19.16
N TYR A 235 -3.59 -8.69 18.99
CA TYR A 235 -3.41 -7.23 19.05
C TYR A 235 -4.49 -6.56 19.90
N ASP A 236 -4.17 -5.38 20.44
CA ASP A 236 -5.16 -4.51 21.08
C ASP A 236 -6.06 -3.91 20.00
N MET A 237 -7.22 -4.54 19.79
CA MET A 237 -8.21 -4.16 18.79
C MET A 237 -9.41 -3.42 19.39
N SER A 238 -9.34 -3.02 20.66
CA SER A 238 -10.45 -2.42 21.40
C SER A 238 -11.05 -1.20 20.68
N ASN A 239 -10.22 -0.18 20.42
CA ASN A 239 -10.64 1.01 19.67
C ASN A 239 -10.90 0.71 18.19
N PHE A 240 -10.17 -0.26 17.61
CA PHE A 240 -10.34 -0.62 16.20
C PHE A 240 -11.73 -1.15 15.91
N TYR A 241 -12.18 -2.13 16.69
CA TYR A 241 -13.51 -2.70 16.53
C TYR A 241 -14.62 -1.80 17.09
N ALA A 242 -14.36 -0.98 18.10
CA ALA A 242 -15.33 0.05 18.51
C ALA A 242 -15.63 1.03 17.37
N LYS A 243 -14.58 1.52 16.68
CA LYS A 243 -14.74 2.36 15.49
C LYS A 243 -15.44 1.61 14.35
N ALA A 244 -15.06 0.36 14.09
CA ALA A 244 -15.70 -0.42 13.03
C ALA A 244 -17.22 -0.57 13.28
N VAL A 245 -17.65 -0.84 14.52
CA VAL A 245 -19.07 -0.90 14.88
C VAL A 245 -19.77 0.44 14.59
N THR A 246 -19.12 1.58 14.85
CA THR A 246 -19.65 2.90 14.47
C THR A 246 -19.78 3.04 12.94
N ASP A 247 -18.77 2.62 12.17
CA ASP A 247 -18.85 2.67 10.69
C ASP A 247 -20.04 1.84 10.15
N TRP A 248 -20.31 0.68 10.75
CA TRP A 248 -21.44 -0.17 10.38
C TRP A 248 -22.78 0.44 10.78
N ASP A 249 -22.88 1.10 11.94
CA ASP A 249 -24.10 1.81 12.33
C ASP A 249 -24.37 3.01 11.42
N ASP A 250 -23.32 3.73 11.00
CA ASP A 250 -23.40 4.83 10.02
C ASP A 250 -23.82 4.34 8.63
N SER A 251 -23.52 3.08 8.29
CA SER A 251 -23.83 2.46 6.99
C SER A 251 -25.19 1.74 6.95
N LYS A 252 -25.85 1.62 8.10
CA LYS A 252 -27.11 0.90 8.26
C LYS A 252 -28.24 1.57 7.48
N LEU A 253 -29.02 0.77 6.75
CA LEU A 253 -30.22 1.24 6.05
C LEU A 253 -31.34 1.60 7.04
N GLU A 254 -32.34 2.37 6.58
CA GLU A 254 -33.47 2.81 7.41
C GLU A 254 -34.26 1.66 8.04
N ASP A 255 -34.30 0.50 7.39
CA ASP A 255 -34.98 -0.71 7.86
C ASP A 255 -34.12 -1.55 8.82
N GLY A 256 -32.88 -1.13 9.09
CA GLY A 256 -31.94 -1.80 9.96
C GLY A 256 -31.03 -2.82 9.28
N MET A 257 -31.12 -3.00 7.96
CA MET A 257 -30.20 -3.87 7.21
C MET A 257 -28.77 -3.30 7.18
N LEU A 258 -27.79 -4.19 7.31
CA LEU A 258 -26.35 -3.95 7.13
C LEU A 258 -25.86 -4.57 5.82
#